data_AF-A0AA35LQV7-F1
#
_entry.id   AF-A0AA35LQV7-F1
#
_cell.length_a   1.000
_cell.length_b   1.000
_cell.length_c   1.000
_cell.angle_alpha   90.00
_cell.angle_beta   90.00
_cell.angle_gamma   90.00
#
_symmetry.space_group_name_H-M   'P 1'
#
loop_
_entity.id
_entity.type
_entity.pdbx_description
1 polymer ?
#
loop_
_entity_poly.entity_id
_entity_poly.type
_entity_poly.pdbx_seq_one_letter_code
_entity_poly.pdbx_strand_id
1 'polypeptide(L)'
;MTKNRILFITNAELGQANVQLAVVQELLAKTDDYDLHIASFGCLSHAIDSLNQTATPQRAVTFHELKGPTWKEALFERPEHKWKETCALAPTWWNASRLAPMMTRIVAPWSKEELVDLVLQTEKVVKDVDADLVIVDNLFTPAITVCYNLNPKWSVLSPNSYREFILGYQTEFERLYQHPPCASLLPYPVPFYLRPAAWYIQKQYMKLVKDQWVIGHAMNMQEKINKPYSDWGRVSYDPPKGLKIILPSNSHNDFPFSVVPDHIVSCGPIVRVAKPVEETDPDLAAWLRRRPTVFINLGSHVIHDKDATSELTAALHSLLDEAKKTKQEIQILWKMNKPAGGQEGGQKSAISSAMNGYAENDRIRIVDWLETEPISILRSENVICSVNHGGANSYFEAVSAGVAQVVLPVWFDTYDFARRVDYLGIGRIGNRQHAPSLSKDELAPVLRQVVLGREAERIRERAAVIAKACQAGGDGREIATQAILELLADGE
;
A
#
# COMPACT_ATOMS: atom_id res chain seq x y z
N MET A 1 -35.36 12.48 10.42
CA MET A 1 -34.25 13.35 9.99
C MET A 1 -33.69 12.75 8.72
N THR A 2 -33.33 13.58 7.74
CA THR A 2 -32.59 13.12 6.55
C THR A 2 -31.23 12.63 7.01
N LYS A 3 -30.82 11.42 6.60
CA LYS A 3 -29.50 10.87 6.93
C LYS A 3 -28.42 11.69 6.22
N ASN A 4 -27.28 11.90 6.88
CA ASN A 4 -26.17 12.59 6.24
C ASN A 4 -25.55 11.65 5.19
N ARG A 5 -25.35 12.14 3.98
CA ARG A 5 -24.78 11.41 2.84
C ARG A 5 -23.26 11.55 2.83
N ILE A 6 -22.55 10.43 2.78
CA ILE A 6 -21.09 10.39 2.67
C ILE A 6 -20.70 9.67 1.39
N LEU A 7 -19.92 10.33 0.53
CA LEU A 7 -19.44 9.78 -0.73
C LEU A 7 -17.94 9.49 -0.66
N PHE A 8 -17.56 8.21 -0.76
CA PHE A 8 -16.17 7.79 -0.92
C PHE A 8 -15.85 7.62 -2.42
N ILE A 9 -14.71 8.13 -2.88
CA ILE A 9 -14.27 8.01 -4.26
C ILE A 9 -12.82 7.49 -4.29
N THR A 10 -12.60 6.34 -4.90
CA THR A 10 -11.30 5.64 -4.88
C THR A 10 -11.00 4.91 -6.19
N ASN A 11 -9.71 4.71 -6.47
CA ASN A 11 -9.27 3.68 -7.42
C ASN A 11 -9.74 2.28 -6.98
N ALA A 12 -9.86 1.35 -7.93
CA ALA A 12 -10.39 0.01 -7.67
C ALA A 12 -9.32 -0.98 -7.18
N GLU A 13 -8.04 -0.65 -7.35
CA GLU A 13 -6.93 -1.43 -6.83
C GLU A 13 -7.00 -1.48 -5.31
N LEU A 14 -6.98 -2.69 -4.73
CA LEU A 14 -7.04 -2.87 -3.26
C LEU A 14 -5.89 -2.16 -2.52
N GLY A 15 -4.76 -1.92 -3.20
CA GLY A 15 -3.68 -1.06 -2.71
C GLY A 15 -4.15 0.33 -2.29
N GLN A 16 -5.13 0.87 -3.02
CA GLN A 16 -5.81 2.12 -2.71
C GLN A 16 -7.07 1.88 -1.88
N ALA A 17 -8.02 1.11 -2.40
CA ALA A 17 -9.38 0.99 -1.86
C ALA A 17 -9.49 0.41 -0.43
N ASN A 18 -8.50 -0.35 0.05
CA ASN A 18 -8.64 -1.09 1.32
C ASN A 18 -8.88 -0.18 2.52
N VAL A 19 -8.28 1.02 2.58
CA VAL A 19 -8.47 1.94 3.71
C VAL A 19 -9.87 2.56 3.70
N GLN A 20 -10.42 2.85 2.53
CA GLN A 20 -11.79 3.34 2.34
C GLN A 20 -12.78 2.24 2.72
N LEU A 21 -12.56 1.00 2.25
CA LEU A 21 -13.39 -0.15 2.63
C LEU A 21 -13.35 -0.43 4.14
N ALA A 22 -12.18 -0.27 4.79
CA ALA A 22 -12.07 -0.40 6.24
C ALA A 22 -12.94 0.65 6.94
N VAL A 23 -12.79 1.93 6.61
CA VAL A 23 -13.59 3.00 7.24
C VAL A 23 -15.08 2.82 6.99
N VAL A 24 -15.49 2.44 5.78
CA VAL A 24 -16.90 2.16 5.47
C VAL A 24 -17.44 1.01 6.30
N GLN A 25 -16.66 -0.08 6.48
CA GLN A 25 -17.04 -1.20 7.33
C GLN A 25 -17.26 -0.76 8.80
N GLU A 26 -16.45 0.18 9.30
CA GLU A 26 -16.60 0.72 10.65
C GLU A 26 -17.83 1.63 10.79
N LEU A 27 -18.08 2.50 9.81
CA LEU A 27 -19.28 3.33 9.76
C LEU A 27 -20.55 2.46 9.76
N LEU A 28 -20.55 1.39 8.95
CA LEU A 28 -21.61 0.38 8.92
C LEU A 28 -21.75 -0.43 10.21
N ALA A 29 -20.75 -0.43 11.10
CA ALA A 29 -20.86 -1.12 12.38
C ALA A 29 -21.41 -0.19 13.48
N LYS A 30 -21.05 1.11 13.45
CA LYS A 30 -21.33 2.05 14.55
C LYS A 30 -22.73 2.66 14.55
N THR A 31 -23.27 3.08 13.41
CA THR A 31 -24.54 3.82 13.38
C THR A 31 -25.33 3.60 12.08
N ASP A 32 -26.62 3.96 12.13
CA ASP A 32 -27.57 3.96 11.02
C ASP A 32 -27.83 5.36 10.46
N ASP A 33 -27.16 6.39 10.99
CA ASP A 33 -27.46 7.80 10.70
C ASP A 33 -26.92 8.28 9.34
N TYR A 34 -26.14 7.45 8.65
CA TYR A 34 -25.47 7.81 7.40
C TYR A 34 -25.99 7.03 6.20
N ASP A 35 -26.06 7.71 5.08
CA ASP A 35 -26.27 7.12 3.76
C ASP A 35 -24.92 7.07 3.03
N LEU A 36 -24.41 5.84 2.82
CA LEU A 36 -23.04 5.61 2.37
C LEU A 36 -23.00 5.31 0.88
N HIS A 37 -22.17 6.05 0.17
CA HIS A 37 -21.95 5.89 -1.25
C HIS A 37 -20.47 5.62 -1.54
N ILE A 38 -20.18 4.73 -2.48
CA ILE A 38 -18.82 4.50 -3.01
C ILE A 38 -18.84 4.65 -4.52
N ALA A 39 -17.92 5.44 -5.06
CA ALA A 39 -17.68 5.57 -6.49
C ALA A 39 -16.30 4.98 -6.85
N SER A 40 -16.29 4.01 -7.77
CA SER A 40 -15.07 3.37 -8.26
C SER A 40 -15.34 2.60 -9.57
N PHE A 41 -14.35 1.89 -10.10
CA PHE A 41 -14.49 1.05 -11.29
C PHE A 41 -15.20 -0.28 -10.98
N GLY A 42 -15.86 -0.87 -11.98
CA GLY A 42 -16.73 -2.04 -11.81
C GLY A 42 -16.10 -3.26 -11.13
N CYS A 43 -14.78 -3.45 -11.23
CA CYS A 43 -14.09 -4.57 -10.56
C CYS A 43 -14.10 -4.49 -9.02
N LEU A 44 -14.37 -3.32 -8.43
CA LEU A 44 -14.52 -3.16 -6.98
C LEU A 44 -15.91 -3.60 -6.47
N SER A 45 -16.91 -3.78 -7.37
CA SER A 45 -18.29 -4.11 -7.00
C SER A 45 -18.39 -5.32 -6.08
N HIS A 46 -17.61 -6.39 -6.33
CA HIS A 46 -17.58 -7.58 -5.49
C HIS A 46 -17.19 -7.31 -4.03
N ALA A 47 -16.29 -6.36 -3.79
CA ALA A 47 -15.93 -5.97 -2.43
C ALA A 47 -17.09 -5.23 -1.73
N ILE A 48 -17.87 -4.45 -2.49
CA ILE A 48 -19.04 -3.73 -1.98
C ILE A 48 -20.19 -4.71 -1.72
N ASP A 49 -20.39 -5.69 -2.60
CA ASP A 49 -21.37 -6.77 -2.41
C ASP A 49 -21.07 -7.55 -1.12
N SER A 50 -19.80 -7.85 -0.86
CA SER A 50 -19.36 -8.51 0.38
C SER A 50 -19.65 -7.67 1.63
N LEU A 51 -19.40 -6.36 1.59
CA LEU A 51 -19.79 -5.44 2.67
C LEU A 51 -21.31 -5.47 2.89
N ASN A 52 -22.07 -5.39 1.80
CA ASN A 52 -23.53 -5.35 1.83
C ASN A 52 -24.18 -6.65 2.27
N GLN A 53 -23.54 -7.81 2.11
CA GLN A 53 -24.03 -9.09 2.65
C GLN A 53 -24.09 -9.08 4.18
N THR A 54 -23.21 -8.31 4.82
CA THR A 54 -23.20 -8.16 6.30
C THR A 54 -24.08 -7.01 6.79
N ALA A 55 -24.54 -6.14 5.88
CA ALA A 55 -25.40 -5.02 6.19
C ALA A 55 -26.88 -5.40 6.01
N THR A 56 -27.77 -4.76 6.78
CA THR A 56 -29.21 -4.83 6.48
C THR A 56 -29.52 -4.07 5.18
N PRO A 57 -30.57 -4.40 4.41
CA PRO A 57 -30.91 -3.71 3.17
C PRO A 57 -30.99 -2.18 3.27
N GLN A 58 -31.43 -1.65 4.42
CA GLN A 58 -31.53 -0.21 4.72
C GLN A 58 -30.17 0.47 5.02
N ARG A 59 -29.10 -0.33 5.13
CA ARG A 59 -27.72 0.07 5.41
C ARG A 59 -26.78 -0.27 4.26
N ALA A 60 -27.31 -0.81 3.15
CA ALA A 60 -26.50 -1.22 2.02
C ALA A 60 -25.82 0.03 1.42
N VAL A 61 -24.52 -0.09 1.19
CA VAL A 61 -23.70 0.92 0.52
C VAL A 61 -24.12 0.99 -0.94
N THR A 62 -24.41 2.19 -1.41
CA THR A 62 -24.75 2.44 -2.81
C THR A 62 -23.48 2.57 -3.64
N PHE A 63 -23.32 1.70 -4.65
CA PHE A 63 -22.17 1.72 -5.55
C PHE A 63 -22.45 2.53 -6.82
N HIS A 64 -21.53 3.44 -7.16
CA HIS A 64 -21.55 4.25 -8.37
C HIS A 64 -20.39 3.85 -9.27
N GLU A 65 -20.69 3.14 -10.35
CA GLU A 65 -19.67 2.63 -11.26
C GLU A 65 -19.14 3.73 -12.20
N LEU A 66 -17.82 3.91 -12.21
CA LEU A 66 -17.09 4.71 -13.19
C LEU A 66 -16.64 3.84 -14.35
N LYS A 67 -16.82 4.33 -15.58
CA LYS A 67 -16.50 3.62 -16.81
C LYS A 67 -15.16 4.11 -17.37
N GLY A 68 -14.34 3.17 -17.83
CA GLY A 68 -13.03 3.46 -18.40
C GLY A 68 -11.99 2.48 -17.86
N PRO A 69 -10.74 2.61 -18.32
CA PRO A 69 -9.65 1.79 -17.82
C PRO A 69 -9.36 2.15 -16.37
N THR A 70 -9.20 1.13 -15.54
CA THR A 70 -8.71 1.24 -14.16
C THR A 70 -7.31 1.88 -14.13
N TRP A 71 -6.87 2.34 -12.96
CA TRP A 71 -5.52 2.91 -12.81
C TRP A 71 -4.43 1.92 -13.23
N LYS A 72 -4.59 0.64 -12.85
CA LYS A 72 -3.66 -0.43 -13.22
C LYS A 72 -3.65 -0.69 -14.72
N GLU A 73 -4.82 -0.79 -15.37
CA GLU A 73 -4.90 -0.99 -16.83
C GLU A 73 -4.27 0.20 -17.56
N ALA A 74 -4.57 1.42 -17.10
CA ALA A 74 -4.02 2.64 -17.68
C ALA A 74 -2.50 2.76 -17.50
N LEU A 75 -1.92 2.24 -16.41
CA LEU A 75 -0.49 2.38 -16.13
C LEU A 75 0.36 1.18 -16.60
N PHE A 76 -0.04 -0.05 -16.23
CA PHE A 76 0.80 -1.24 -16.37
C PHE A 76 0.71 -1.88 -17.75
N GLU A 77 -0.44 -1.76 -18.40
CA GLU A 77 -0.74 -2.48 -19.65
C GLU A 77 -0.40 -1.64 -20.90
N ARG A 78 -0.03 -0.37 -20.69
CA ARG A 78 0.26 0.60 -21.74
C ARG A 78 1.75 0.71 -22.06
N PRO A 79 2.18 0.33 -23.29
CA PRO A 79 3.59 0.35 -23.68
C PRO A 79 4.25 1.74 -23.62
N GLU A 80 3.48 2.82 -23.81
CA GLU A 80 3.99 4.19 -23.79
C GLU A 80 4.56 4.61 -22.42
N HIS A 81 4.07 4.01 -21.34
CA HIS A 81 4.56 4.29 -19.99
C HIS A 81 5.87 3.57 -19.69
N LYS A 82 6.16 2.45 -20.37
CA LYS A 82 7.34 1.62 -20.12
C LYS A 82 7.46 1.22 -18.65
N TRP A 83 6.34 0.82 -18.03
CA TRP A 83 6.24 0.49 -16.61
C TRP A 83 7.23 -0.61 -16.21
N LYS A 84 7.25 -1.72 -16.96
CA LYS A 84 8.11 -2.87 -16.68
C LYS A 84 9.59 -2.51 -16.80
N GLU A 85 9.98 -1.81 -17.86
CA GLU A 85 11.37 -1.41 -18.08
C GLU A 85 11.85 -0.42 -17.01
N THR A 86 10.98 0.47 -16.56
CA THR A 86 11.30 1.46 -15.53
C THR A 86 11.41 0.81 -14.16
N CYS A 87 10.46 -0.05 -13.80
CA CYS A 87 10.48 -0.78 -12.53
C CYS A 87 11.60 -1.82 -12.45
N ALA A 88 12.16 -2.25 -13.59
CA ALA A 88 13.35 -3.11 -13.63
C ALA A 88 14.67 -2.37 -13.31
N LEU A 89 14.65 -1.03 -13.25
CA LEU A 89 15.85 -0.25 -12.94
C LEU A 89 16.12 -0.26 -11.43
N ALA A 90 17.38 -0.51 -11.07
CA ALA A 90 17.82 -0.39 -9.68
C ALA A 90 17.57 1.03 -9.15
N PRO A 91 17.13 1.19 -7.88
CA PRO A 91 16.76 2.48 -7.26
C PRO A 91 17.98 3.30 -6.84
N THR A 92 18.89 3.52 -7.80
CA THR A 92 20.15 4.25 -7.63
C THR A 92 20.03 5.67 -8.17
N TRP A 93 20.91 6.55 -7.71
CA TRP A 93 20.97 7.93 -8.21
C TRP A 93 21.30 8.01 -9.71
N TRP A 94 21.99 7.00 -10.28
CA TRP A 94 22.24 6.89 -11.72
C TRP A 94 20.96 6.74 -12.55
N ASN A 95 19.97 6.02 -12.01
CA ASN A 95 18.69 5.78 -12.68
C ASN A 95 17.62 6.83 -12.34
N ALA A 96 17.91 7.77 -11.45
CA ALA A 96 16.91 8.71 -10.93
C ALA A 96 16.23 9.56 -12.01
N SER A 97 16.97 9.97 -13.05
CA SER A 97 16.41 10.74 -14.18
C SER A 97 15.48 9.93 -15.07
N ARG A 98 15.60 8.60 -15.06
CA ARG A 98 14.74 7.66 -15.78
C ARG A 98 13.54 7.23 -14.95
N LEU A 99 13.72 7.10 -13.63
CA LEU A 99 12.68 6.74 -12.68
C LEU A 99 11.71 7.90 -12.41
N ALA A 100 12.22 9.12 -12.22
CA ALA A 100 11.40 10.26 -11.80
C ALA A 100 10.21 10.58 -12.74
N PRO A 101 10.36 10.59 -14.09
CA PRO A 101 9.23 10.87 -14.98
C PRO A 101 8.04 9.93 -14.81
N MET A 102 8.26 8.68 -14.37
CA MET A 102 7.19 7.73 -14.10
C MET A 102 6.20 8.24 -13.04
N MET A 103 6.64 9.08 -12.11
CA MET A 103 5.75 9.64 -11.09
C MET A 103 4.58 10.43 -11.69
N THR A 104 4.80 11.13 -12.80
CA THR A 104 3.70 11.84 -13.48
C THR A 104 2.73 10.90 -14.18
N ARG A 105 3.20 9.72 -14.60
CA ARG A 105 2.35 8.65 -15.15
C ARG A 105 1.59 7.93 -14.05
N ILE A 106 2.20 7.74 -12.88
CA ILE A 106 1.54 7.22 -11.67
C ILE A 106 0.40 8.15 -11.24
N VAL A 107 0.60 9.47 -11.28
CA VAL A 107 -0.43 10.44 -10.88
C VAL A 107 -1.56 10.53 -11.91
N ALA A 108 -1.25 10.51 -13.20
CA ALA A 108 -2.25 10.59 -14.28
C ALA A 108 -1.93 9.55 -15.38
N PRO A 109 -2.28 8.27 -15.18
CA PRO A 109 -1.94 7.20 -16.14
C PRO A 109 -2.80 7.18 -17.39
N TRP A 110 -3.99 7.77 -17.32
CA TRP A 110 -4.97 7.84 -18.40
C TRP A 110 -4.47 8.67 -19.59
N SER A 111 -5.11 8.48 -20.74
CA SER A 111 -4.97 9.44 -21.85
C SER A 111 -5.66 10.76 -21.49
N LYS A 112 -5.40 11.80 -22.29
CA LYS A 112 -5.98 13.12 -22.05
C LYS A 112 -7.50 13.09 -22.17
N GLU A 113 -8.03 12.32 -23.11
CA GLU A 113 -9.46 12.14 -23.37
C GLU A 113 -10.12 11.31 -22.27
N GLU A 114 -9.48 10.21 -21.85
CA GLU A 114 -9.96 9.37 -20.76
C GLU A 114 -9.98 10.13 -19.43
N LEU A 115 -8.97 10.95 -19.15
CA LEU A 115 -8.96 11.76 -17.94
C LEU A 115 -10.12 12.77 -17.94
N VAL A 116 -10.37 13.44 -19.07
CA VAL A 116 -11.52 14.36 -19.21
C VAL A 116 -12.84 13.63 -18.98
N ASP A 117 -13.00 12.46 -19.60
CA ASP A 117 -14.21 11.65 -19.44
C ASP A 117 -14.42 11.20 -17.99
N LEU A 118 -13.38 10.68 -17.33
CA LEU A 118 -13.43 10.29 -15.92
C LEU A 118 -13.72 11.46 -14.99
N VAL A 119 -13.19 12.66 -15.27
CA VAL A 119 -13.53 13.88 -14.52
C VAL A 119 -15.01 14.21 -14.66
N LEU A 120 -15.55 14.17 -15.88
CA LEU A 120 -16.98 14.45 -16.11
C LEU A 120 -17.90 13.42 -15.44
N GLN A 121 -17.53 12.14 -15.50
CA GLN A 121 -18.26 11.07 -14.80
C GLN A 121 -18.20 11.27 -13.27
N THR A 122 -17.02 11.56 -12.73
CA THR A 122 -16.84 11.80 -11.29
C THR A 122 -17.61 13.04 -10.83
N GLU A 123 -17.59 14.12 -11.62
CA GLU A 123 -18.35 15.34 -11.36
C GLU A 123 -19.86 15.07 -11.33
N LYS A 124 -20.35 14.25 -12.26
CA LYS A 124 -21.74 13.82 -12.28
C LYS A 124 -22.10 13.07 -11.00
N VAL A 125 -21.29 12.10 -10.58
CA VAL A 125 -21.55 11.35 -9.34
C VAL A 125 -21.58 12.28 -8.11
N VAL A 126 -20.61 13.20 -7.99
CA VAL A 126 -20.59 14.17 -6.88
C VAL A 126 -21.86 15.03 -6.85
N LYS A 127 -22.34 15.48 -8.01
CA LYS A 127 -23.58 16.27 -8.13
C LYS A 127 -24.85 15.46 -7.90
N ASP A 128 -24.92 14.24 -8.42
CA ASP A 128 -26.10 13.39 -8.34
C ASP A 128 -26.29 12.86 -6.91
N VAL A 129 -25.19 12.52 -6.22
CA VAL A 129 -25.22 12.08 -4.83
C VAL A 129 -25.50 13.24 -3.88
N ASP A 130 -24.99 14.45 -4.18
CA ASP A 130 -25.17 15.65 -3.35
C ASP A 130 -24.87 15.35 -1.87
N ALA A 131 -23.64 14.85 -1.65
CA ALA A 131 -23.17 14.38 -0.35
C ALA A 131 -22.83 15.54 0.60
N ASP A 132 -23.10 15.36 1.88
CA ASP A 132 -22.69 16.27 2.95
C ASP A 132 -21.17 16.24 3.19
N LEU A 133 -20.51 15.14 2.81
CA LEU A 133 -19.05 15.00 2.83
C LEU A 133 -18.55 14.06 1.72
N VAL A 134 -17.52 14.50 0.99
CA VAL A 134 -16.82 13.70 -0.02
C VAL A 134 -15.44 13.28 0.51
N ILE A 135 -15.16 11.98 0.54
CA ILE A 135 -13.87 11.41 0.93
C ILE A 135 -13.16 10.88 -0.32
N VAL A 136 -11.98 11.39 -0.62
CA VAL A 136 -11.25 11.03 -1.85
C VAL A 136 -9.93 10.31 -1.55
N ASP A 137 -9.62 9.33 -2.39
CA ASP A 137 -8.29 8.74 -2.54
C ASP A 137 -7.30 9.79 -3.10
N ASN A 138 -6.10 9.87 -2.50
CA ASN A 138 -5.05 10.79 -2.96
C ASN A 138 -4.51 10.46 -4.36
N LEU A 139 -4.54 9.20 -4.80
CA LEU A 139 -4.05 8.81 -6.12
C LEU A 139 -5.17 8.79 -7.18
N PHE A 140 -6.39 9.23 -6.84
CA PHE A 140 -7.48 9.34 -7.79
C PHE A 140 -7.64 10.78 -8.31
N THR A 141 -6.76 11.14 -9.25
CA THR A 141 -6.69 12.48 -9.88
C THR A 141 -8.03 13.03 -10.40
N PRO A 142 -8.93 12.23 -11.01
CA PRO A 142 -10.26 12.72 -11.40
C PRO A 142 -11.04 13.32 -10.23
N ALA A 143 -11.09 12.64 -9.08
CA ALA A 143 -11.82 13.12 -7.91
C ALA A 143 -11.18 14.34 -7.27
N ILE A 144 -9.85 14.39 -7.19
CA ILE A 144 -9.13 15.57 -6.69
C ILE A 144 -9.43 16.78 -7.58
N THR A 145 -9.34 16.61 -8.90
CA THR A 145 -9.68 17.67 -9.84
C THR A 145 -11.11 18.15 -9.64
N VAL A 146 -12.09 17.25 -9.55
CA VAL A 146 -13.50 17.61 -9.29
C VAL A 146 -13.65 18.37 -7.97
N CYS A 147 -13.03 17.91 -6.89
CA CYS A 147 -13.16 18.53 -5.57
C CYS A 147 -12.53 19.93 -5.52
N TYR A 148 -11.41 20.18 -6.18
CA TYR A 148 -10.86 21.54 -6.29
C TYR A 148 -11.73 22.48 -7.15
N ASN A 149 -12.49 21.94 -8.12
CA ASN A 149 -13.31 22.73 -9.03
C ASN A 149 -14.71 23.03 -8.47
N LEU A 150 -15.38 22.02 -7.92
CA LEU A 150 -16.71 22.17 -7.31
C LEU A 150 -16.62 22.68 -5.87
N ASN A 151 -15.50 22.44 -5.20
CA ASN A 151 -15.27 22.76 -3.79
C ASN A 151 -16.43 22.32 -2.87
N PRO A 152 -16.88 21.04 -2.93
CA PRO A 152 -17.83 20.52 -1.95
C PRO A 152 -17.15 20.46 -0.57
N LYS A 153 -17.85 20.04 0.48
CA LYS A 153 -17.16 19.66 1.72
C LYS A 153 -16.42 18.35 1.46
N TRP A 154 -15.09 18.36 1.53
CA TRP A 154 -14.28 17.18 1.18
C TRP A 154 -13.05 17.00 2.05
N SER A 155 -12.52 15.78 2.06
CA SER A 155 -11.32 15.36 2.78
C SER A 155 -10.60 14.24 2.04
N VAL A 156 -9.33 14.01 2.36
CA VAL A 156 -8.53 12.93 1.77
C VAL A 156 -8.40 11.78 2.75
N LEU A 157 -8.63 10.55 2.27
CA LEU A 157 -8.26 9.32 2.96
C LEU A 157 -7.29 8.55 2.07
N SER A 158 -6.03 8.50 2.50
CA SER A 158 -4.94 7.92 1.71
C SER A 158 -4.39 6.66 2.38
N PRO A 159 -4.04 5.60 1.62
CA PRO A 159 -3.35 4.44 2.17
C PRO A 159 -1.85 4.69 2.42
N ASN A 160 -1.32 5.84 1.99
CA ASN A 160 0.10 6.18 2.08
C ASN A 160 0.48 6.69 3.49
N SER A 161 1.72 7.14 3.64
CA SER A 161 2.32 7.54 4.91
C SER A 161 2.44 9.05 5.03
N TYR A 162 2.96 9.55 6.16
CA TYR A 162 3.19 10.98 6.35
C TYR A 162 4.06 11.58 5.26
N ARG A 163 5.07 10.83 4.84
CA ARG A 163 6.13 11.30 3.96
C ARG A 163 5.60 11.93 2.67
N GLU A 164 4.51 11.41 2.15
CA GLU A 164 3.87 11.87 0.91
C GLU A 164 3.25 13.27 1.04
N PHE A 165 2.91 13.69 2.26
CA PHE A 165 2.15 14.92 2.51
C PHE A 165 2.93 15.96 3.33
N ILE A 166 3.86 15.54 4.20
CA ILE A 166 4.46 16.47 5.18
C ILE A 166 5.88 16.94 4.86
N LEU A 167 6.53 16.39 3.82
CA LEU A 167 7.90 16.76 3.47
C LEU A 167 8.07 18.25 3.11
N GLY A 168 7.02 18.88 2.57
CA GLY A 168 7.01 20.31 2.25
C GLY A 168 7.09 21.22 3.48
N TYR A 169 6.67 20.73 4.65
CA TYR A 169 6.59 21.48 5.92
C TYR A 169 7.81 21.29 6.82
N GLN A 170 8.69 20.34 6.52
CA GLN A 170 9.90 20.10 7.31
C GLN A 170 10.92 21.22 7.09
N THR A 171 11.90 21.31 7.99
CA THR A 171 13.04 22.22 7.80
C THR A 171 13.75 21.91 6.48
N GLU A 172 14.41 22.91 5.88
CA GLU A 172 15.17 22.68 4.64
C GLU A 172 16.21 21.57 4.81
N PHE A 173 16.81 21.51 6.00
CA PHE A 173 17.75 20.46 6.35
C PHE A 173 17.11 19.08 6.32
N GLU A 174 15.97 18.91 6.98
CA GLU A 174 15.25 17.64 7.02
C GLU A 174 14.80 17.19 5.63
N ARG A 175 14.15 18.10 4.90
CA ARG A 175 13.59 17.88 3.57
C ARG A 175 14.66 17.48 2.55
N LEU A 176 15.84 18.12 2.58
CA LEU A 176 16.88 17.93 1.55
C LEU A 176 17.97 16.92 1.96
N TYR A 177 18.22 16.75 3.25
CA TYR A 177 19.44 16.06 3.73
C TYR A 177 19.22 15.03 4.83
N GLN A 178 18.08 14.98 5.51
CA GLN A 178 17.82 13.98 6.55
C GLN A 178 16.90 12.87 6.04
N HIS A 179 15.76 13.25 5.46
CA HIS A 179 14.83 12.29 4.86
C HIS A 179 15.33 11.86 3.49
N PRO A 180 15.38 10.56 3.24
CA PRO A 180 15.90 10.09 1.98
C PRO A 180 14.85 10.26 0.86
N PRO A 181 15.27 10.49 -0.41
CA PRO A 181 14.35 10.79 -1.51
C PRO A 181 13.44 9.62 -1.88
N CYS A 182 12.34 9.93 -2.58
CA CYS A 182 11.39 8.95 -3.10
C CYS A 182 12.07 7.95 -4.04
N ALA A 183 11.58 6.71 -4.03
CA ALA A 183 12.07 5.61 -4.86
C ALA A 183 13.59 5.35 -4.77
N SER A 184 14.14 5.41 -3.56
CA SER A 184 15.55 5.16 -3.30
C SER A 184 15.74 4.25 -2.09
N LEU A 185 16.87 3.52 -2.04
CA LEU A 185 17.27 2.73 -0.87
C LEU A 185 18.34 3.43 -0.01
N LEU A 186 18.48 4.75 -0.15
CA LEU A 186 19.33 5.54 0.75
C LEU A 186 18.79 5.43 2.18
N PRO A 187 19.63 5.14 3.20
CA PRO A 187 19.17 4.92 4.56
C PRO A 187 18.64 6.22 5.21
N TYR A 188 17.83 6.06 6.26
CA TYR A 188 17.41 7.13 7.14
C TYR A 188 18.19 7.07 8.47
N PRO A 189 18.72 8.20 9.00
CA PRO A 189 18.88 9.48 8.29
C PRO A 189 19.91 9.35 7.17
N VAL A 190 19.82 10.20 6.13
CA VAL A 190 20.78 10.17 5.02
C VAL A 190 22.19 10.54 5.53
N PRO A 191 23.17 9.62 5.41
CA PRO A 191 24.55 9.89 5.80
C PRO A 191 25.15 11.03 4.98
N PHE A 192 26.04 11.82 5.58
CA PHE A 192 26.63 13.00 4.96
C PHE A 192 27.22 12.71 3.55
N TYR A 193 27.95 11.60 3.41
CA TYR A 193 28.57 11.19 2.15
C TYR A 193 27.56 10.78 1.05
N LEU A 194 26.29 10.52 1.39
CA LEU A 194 25.22 10.20 0.44
C LEU A 194 24.31 11.39 0.14
N ARG A 195 24.47 12.54 0.82
CA ARG A 195 23.68 13.74 0.58
C ARG A 195 23.75 14.26 -0.86
N PRO A 196 24.90 14.25 -1.57
CA PRO A 196 24.95 14.65 -2.98
C PRO A 196 24.06 13.77 -3.87
N ALA A 197 24.06 12.45 -3.65
CA ALA A 197 23.20 11.52 -4.36
C ALA A 197 21.72 11.76 -4.03
N ALA A 198 21.40 11.97 -2.75
CA ALA A 198 20.04 12.28 -2.31
C ALA A 198 19.50 13.55 -2.98
N TRP A 199 20.30 14.63 -2.96
CA TRP A 199 19.96 15.89 -3.59
C TRP A 199 19.76 15.74 -5.11
N TYR A 200 20.61 14.97 -5.79
CA TYR A 200 20.46 14.72 -7.22
C TYR A 200 19.13 14.02 -7.55
N ILE A 201 18.76 12.99 -6.77
CA ILE A 201 17.49 12.27 -6.93
C ILE A 201 16.33 13.26 -6.72
N GLN A 202 16.32 14.01 -5.62
CA GLN A 202 15.28 14.99 -5.32
C GLN A 202 15.14 16.02 -6.45
N LYS A 203 16.26 16.47 -7.02
CA LYS A 203 16.27 17.39 -8.16
C LYS A 203 15.60 16.82 -9.41
N GLN A 204 15.67 15.51 -9.65
CA GLN A 204 14.93 14.91 -10.78
C GLN A 204 13.42 14.96 -10.55
N TYR A 205 12.95 14.69 -9.32
CA TYR A 205 11.54 14.82 -8.97
C TYR A 205 11.04 16.27 -9.00
N MET A 206 11.85 17.24 -8.58
CA MET A 206 11.47 18.66 -8.67
C MET A 206 11.29 19.16 -10.11
N LYS A 207 11.92 18.53 -11.10
CA LYS A 207 11.74 18.89 -12.52
C LYS A 207 10.36 18.51 -13.06
N LEU A 208 9.63 17.62 -12.39
CA LEU A 208 8.35 17.10 -12.85
C LEU A 208 7.26 18.17 -12.96
N VAL A 209 7.41 19.31 -12.26
CA VAL A 209 6.56 20.49 -12.44
C VAL A 209 6.56 21.03 -13.88
N LYS A 210 7.55 20.64 -14.70
CA LYS A 210 7.69 21.01 -16.13
C LYS A 210 7.43 19.83 -17.07
N ASP A 211 6.96 18.69 -16.57
CA ASP A 211 6.70 17.50 -17.39
C ASP A 211 5.55 17.78 -18.37
N GLN A 212 5.82 17.56 -19.66
CA GLN A 212 4.87 17.83 -20.73
C GLN A 212 3.63 16.93 -20.67
N TRP A 213 3.69 15.82 -19.96
CA TRP A 213 2.55 14.94 -19.76
C TRP A 213 1.46 15.59 -18.93
N VAL A 214 1.80 16.08 -17.73
CA VAL A 214 0.84 16.73 -16.83
C VAL A 214 0.39 18.05 -17.44
N ILE A 215 1.31 18.82 -18.04
CA ILE A 215 0.97 20.06 -18.76
C ILE A 215 -0.01 19.75 -19.90
N GLY A 216 0.22 18.68 -20.66
CA GLY A 216 -0.68 18.26 -21.74
C GLY A 216 -2.07 17.86 -21.26
N HIS A 217 -2.18 17.21 -20.11
CA HIS A 217 -3.46 16.91 -19.47
C HIS A 217 -4.16 18.19 -19.00
N ALA A 218 -3.44 19.08 -18.33
CA ALA A 218 -3.97 20.36 -17.86
C ALA A 218 -4.48 21.25 -19.01
N MET A 219 -3.74 21.33 -20.12
CA MET A 219 -4.17 22.07 -21.31
C MET A 219 -5.42 21.46 -21.94
N ASN A 220 -5.47 20.13 -22.10
CA ASN A 220 -6.63 19.46 -22.68
C ASN A 220 -7.88 19.62 -21.81
N MET A 221 -7.73 19.51 -20.50
CA MET A 221 -8.78 19.79 -19.51
C MET A 221 -9.32 21.22 -19.64
N GLN A 222 -8.43 22.21 -19.73
CA GLN A 222 -8.80 23.60 -19.91
C GLN A 222 -9.53 23.83 -21.24
N GLU A 223 -9.06 23.23 -22.34
CA GLU A 223 -9.66 23.40 -23.67
C GLU A 223 -11.03 22.72 -23.80
N LYS A 224 -11.16 21.48 -23.31
CA LYS A 224 -12.35 20.65 -23.55
C LYS A 224 -13.49 20.94 -22.58
N ILE A 225 -13.18 21.19 -21.31
CA ILE A 225 -14.19 21.32 -20.26
C ILE A 225 -14.03 22.58 -19.41
N ASN A 226 -13.10 23.48 -19.77
CA ASN A 226 -12.85 24.76 -19.10
C ASN A 226 -12.64 24.62 -17.58
N LYS A 227 -11.88 23.60 -17.15
CA LYS A 227 -11.58 23.33 -15.74
C LYS A 227 -10.08 23.19 -15.51
N PRO A 228 -9.52 23.84 -14.48
CA PRO A 228 -8.14 23.60 -14.06
C PRO A 228 -7.93 22.17 -13.56
N TYR A 229 -6.82 21.58 -13.97
CA TYR A 229 -6.33 20.28 -13.47
C TYR A 229 -5.80 20.40 -12.05
N SER A 230 -6.04 19.39 -11.20
CA SER A 230 -5.47 19.30 -9.85
C SER A 230 -5.21 17.84 -9.47
N ASP A 231 -4.11 17.59 -8.78
CA ASP A 231 -3.68 16.24 -8.41
C ASP A 231 -3.13 16.18 -6.99
N TRP A 232 -2.64 14.99 -6.61
CA TRP A 232 -1.98 14.74 -5.34
C TRP A 232 -0.88 15.75 -5.00
N GLY A 233 -0.09 16.19 -5.99
CA GLY A 233 0.97 17.18 -5.75
C GLY A 233 0.40 18.49 -5.23
N ARG A 234 -0.74 18.93 -5.78
CA ARG A 234 -1.45 20.11 -5.29
C ARG A 234 -1.98 19.90 -3.87
N VAL A 235 -2.55 18.74 -3.56
CA VAL A 235 -3.02 18.39 -2.21
C VAL A 235 -1.89 18.53 -1.18
N SER A 236 -0.68 18.07 -1.50
CA SER A 236 0.45 18.12 -0.56
C SER A 236 1.03 19.53 -0.36
N TYR A 237 1.07 20.37 -1.40
CA TYR A 237 1.72 21.70 -1.33
C TYR A 237 0.77 22.88 -1.13
N ASP A 238 -0.49 22.75 -1.54
CA ASP A 238 -1.53 23.79 -1.51
C ASP A 238 -2.89 23.17 -1.11
N PRO A 239 -3.00 22.59 0.10
CA PRO A 239 -4.27 22.06 0.59
C PRO A 239 -5.27 23.19 0.85
N PRO A 240 -6.55 23.06 0.45
CA PRO A 240 -7.58 24.03 0.78
C PRO A 240 -7.74 24.18 2.30
N LYS A 241 -8.17 25.36 2.74
CA LYS A 241 -8.44 25.61 4.16
C LYS A 241 -9.53 24.66 4.66
N GLY A 242 -9.25 23.97 5.77
CA GLY A 242 -10.18 23.02 6.40
C GLY A 242 -10.10 21.60 5.85
N LEU A 243 -9.36 21.35 4.75
CA LEU A 243 -9.10 20.00 4.28
C LEU A 243 -8.38 19.20 5.37
N LYS A 244 -8.82 17.97 5.64
CA LYS A 244 -8.06 17.01 6.44
C LYS A 244 -7.45 15.94 5.52
N ILE A 245 -6.29 15.43 5.91
CA ILE A 245 -5.63 14.30 5.25
C ILE A 245 -5.48 13.19 6.28
N ILE A 246 -6.26 12.15 6.10
CA ILE A 246 -6.40 11.02 7.02
C ILE A 246 -5.47 9.90 6.55
N LEU A 247 -4.55 9.47 7.43
CA LEU A 247 -3.46 8.56 7.07
C LEU A 247 -3.33 7.38 8.03
N PRO A 248 -2.97 6.18 7.53
CA PRO A 248 -2.67 5.00 8.35
C PRO A 248 -1.33 5.08 9.10
N SER A 249 -0.65 6.23 9.04
CA SER A 249 0.64 6.44 9.70
C SER A 249 0.48 7.19 11.02
N ASN A 250 1.39 6.90 11.94
CA ASN A 250 1.58 7.63 13.18
C ASN A 250 3.07 7.70 13.52
N SER A 251 3.43 8.42 14.59
CA SER A 251 4.82 8.57 15.02
C SER A 251 5.52 7.27 15.43
N HIS A 252 4.78 6.18 15.67
CA HIS A 252 5.33 4.88 16.04
C HIS A 252 5.68 4.01 14.84
N ASN A 253 5.04 4.22 13.68
CA ASN A 253 5.17 3.39 12.49
C ASN A 253 5.69 4.14 11.26
N ASP A 254 6.24 5.34 11.43
CA ASP A 254 6.86 6.13 10.36
C ASP A 254 8.25 6.64 10.80
N PHE A 255 8.94 7.34 9.90
CA PHE A 255 10.12 8.12 10.26
C PHE A 255 9.74 9.27 11.21
N PRO A 256 10.66 9.74 12.06
CA PRO A 256 10.41 10.93 12.85
C PRO A 256 10.47 12.17 11.94
N PHE A 257 9.47 13.03 12.10
CA PHE A 257 9.33 14.32 11.44
C PHE A 257 9.20 15.41 12.51
N SER A 258 9.88 16.54 12.34
CA SER A 258 9.83 17.63 13.32
C SER A 258 8.49 18.38 13.30
N VAL A 259 7.82 18.40 12.15
CA VAL A 259 6.55 19.14 11.98
C VAL A 259 5.48 18.20 11.44
N VAL A 260 4.38 18.03 12.16
CA VAL A 260 3.16 17.38 11.66
C VAL A 260 2.06 18.45 11.64
N PRO A 261 1.63 18.93 10.47
CA PRO A 261 0.59 19.96 10.38
C PRO A 261 -0.77 19.52 10.96
N ASP A 262 -1.54 20.47 11.53
CA ASP A 262 -2.85 20.21 12.16
C ASP A 262 -3.93 19.64 11.22
N HIS A 263 -3.72 19.75 9.91
CA HIS A 263 -4.62 19.17 8.91
C HIS A 263 -4.35 17.68 8.65
N ILE A 264 -3.24 17.14 9.17
CA ILE A 264 -2.92 15.72 9.07
C ILE A 264 -3.56 14.98 10.24
N VAL A 265 -4.46 14.05 9.93
CA VAL A 265 -5.07 13.15 10.92
C VAL A 265 -4.29 11.85 10.93
N SER A 266 -3.65 11.61 12.07
CA SER A 266 -2.73 10.48 12.28
C SER A 266 -3.47 9.33 12.94
N CYS A 267 -3.86 8.32 12.17
CA CYS A 267 -4.69 7.24 12.68
C CYS A 267 -3.86 6.06 13.20
N GLY A 268 -2.60 5.91 12.78
CA GLY A 268 -1.95 4.60 12.87
C GLY A 268 -2.60 3.60 11.91
N PRO A 269 -2.24 2.30 11.94
CA PRO A 269 -2.64 1.36 10.89
C PRO A 269 -4.17 1.30 10.72
N ILE A 270 -4.67 1.72 9.55
CA ILE A 270 -6.07 1.55 9.15
C ILE A 270 -6.17 0.20 8.44
N VAL A 271 -6.70 -0.79 9.14
CA VAL A 271 -6.77 -2.17 8.64
C VAL A 271 -8.22 -2.65 8.66
N ARG A 272 -8.61 -3.41 7.62
CA ARG A 272 -9.94 -4.00 7.50
C ARG A 272 -10.21 -5.00 8.63
N VAL A 273 -11.48 -5.12 9.02
CA VAL A 273 -11.91 -6.22 9.88
C VAL A 273 -12.12 -7.42 8.99
N ALA A 274 -11.35 -8.48 9.26
CA ALA A 274 -11.46 -9.74 8.58
C ALA A 274 -11.81 -10.84 9.59
N LYS A 275 -12.54 -11.85 9.12
CA LYS A 275 -12.89 -13.03 9.92
C LYS A 275 -11.62 -13.82 10.27
N PRO A 276 -11.58 -14.50 11.43
CA PRO A 276 -10.48 -15.40 11.77
C PRO A 276 -10.24 -16.48 10.70
N VAL A 277 -9.00 -16.96 10.59
CA VAL A 277 -8.63 -17.99 9.60
C VAL A 277 -9.46 -19.26 9.80
N GLU A 278 -9.82 -19.59 11.04
CA GLU A 278 -10.64 -20.73 11.42
C GLU A 278 -12.02 -20.73 10.77
N GLU A 279 -12.58 -19.56 10.48
CA GLU A 279 -13.92 -19.43 9.88
C GLU A 279 -13.87 -19.46 8.35
N THR A 280 -12.82 -18.90 7.75
CA THR A 280 -12.68 -18.75 6.29
C THR A 280 -11.94 -19.91 5.65
N ASP A 281 -10.95 -20.47 6.32
CA ASP A 281 -10.13 -21.59 5.85
C ASP A 281 -9.66 -22.48 7.02
N PRO A 282 -10.51 -23.40 7.52
CA PRO A 282 -10.17 -24.28 8.64
C PRO A 282 -8.96 -25.18 8.39
N ASP A 283 -8.71 -25.59 7.14
CA ASP A 283 -7.55 -26.41 6.78
C ASP A 283 -6.26 -25.60 6.91
N LEU A 284 -6.23 -24.38 6.37
CA LEU A 284 -5.10 -23.48 6.55
C LEU A 284 -4.87 -23.15 8.02
N ALA A 285 -5.93 -22.92 8.80
CA ALA A 285 -5.80 -22.70 10.24
C ALA A 285 -5.18 -23.91 10.96
N ALA A 286 -5.61 -25.13 10.63
CA ALA A 286 -5.04 -26.36 11.18
C ALA A 286 -3.57 -26.56 10.76
N TRP A 287 -3.21 -26.16 9.55
CA TRP A 287 -1.83 -26.19 9.08
C TRP A 287 -0.94 -25.14 9.77
N LEU A 288 -1.42 -23.91 9.91
CA LEU A 288 -0.70 -22.80 10.58
C LEU A 288 -0.33 -23.16 12.03
N ARG A 289 -1.24 -23.81 12.77
CA ARG A 289 -1.00 -24.23 14.17
C ARG A 289 0.12 -25.24 14.36
N ARG A 290 0.61 -25.88 13.29
CA ARG A 290 1.64 -26.94 13.42
C ARG A 290 2.99 -26.37 13.81
N ARG A 291 3.38 -25.21 13.26
CA ARG A 291 4.72 -24.64 13.43
C ARG A 291 4.73 -23.11 13.23
N PRO A 292 5.71 -22.42 13.82
CA PRO A 292 6.07 -21.05 13.43
C PRO A 292 6.21 -20.92 11.91
N THR A 293 5.49 -19.96 11.34
CA THR A 293 5.31 -19.82 9.89
C THR A 293 5.95 -18.55 9.37
N VAL A 294 6.72 -18.66 8.28
CA VAL A 294 7.12 -17.55 7.42
C VAL A 294 6.05 -17.40 6.33
N PHE A 295 5.34 -16.27 6.33
CA PHE A 295 4.30 -15.99 5.36
C PHE A 295 4.82 -15.07 4.26
N ILE A 296 4.82 -15.55 3.01
CA ILE A 296 5.30 -14.84 1.84
C ILE A 296 4.13 -14.39 0.99
N ASN A 297 3.91 -13.08 0.91
CA ASN A 297 2.89 -12.45 0.08
C ASN A 297 3.43 -11.17 -0.56
N LEU A 298 3.72 -11.23 -1.86
CA LEU A 298 4.31 -10.13 -2.62
C LEU A 298 3.24 -9.21 -3.25
N GLY A 299 2.05 -9.16 -2.66
CA GLY A 299 0.95 -8.33 -3.14
C GLY A 299 0.22 -8.89 -4.35
N SER A 300 -0.64 -8.07 -4.95
CA SER A 300 -1.49 -8.42 -6.10
C SER A 300 -0.80 -8.25 -7.45
N HIS A 301 0.33 -7.54 -7.51
CA HIS A 301 0.89 -7.05 -8.77
C HIS A 301 2.32 -7.54 -9.06
N VAL A 302 3.05 -8.02 -8.06
CA VAL A 302 4.42 -8.52 -8.27
C VAL A 302 4.37 -9.91 -8.86
N ILE A 303 4.95 -10.08 -10.04
CA ILE A 303 5.16 -11.37 -10.68
C ILE A 303 6.67 -11.51 -10.87
N HIS A 304 7.28 -12.43 -10.14
CA HIS A 304 8.70 -12.74 -10.33
C HIS A 304 8.90 -13.54 -11.61
N ASP A 305 10.00 -13.23 -12.31
CA ASP A 305 10.48 -14.08 -13.38
C ASP A 305 11.03 -15.42 -12.81
N LYS A 306 11.47 -16.29 -13.72
CA LYS A 306 11.98 -17.62 -13.35
C LYS A 306 13.24 -17.52 -12.49
N ASP A 307 14.11 -16.56 -12.78
CA ASP A 307 15.39 -16.40 -12.09
C ASP A 307 15.18 -15.91 -10.66
N ALA A 308 14.38 -14.85 -10.48
CA ALA A 308 13.98 -14.36 -9.16
C ALA A 308 13.23 -15.42 -8.35
N THR A 309 12.38 -16.23 -8.99
CA THR A 309 11.70 -17.35 -8.29
C THR A 309 12.70 -18.41 -7.83
N SER A 310 13.69 -18.74 -8.67
CA SER A 310 14.74 -19.70 -8.35
C SER A 310 15.60 -19.22 -7.18
N GLU A 311 16.04 -17.96 -7.21
CA GLU A 311 16.85 -17.35 -6.16
C GLU A 311 16.09 -17.27 -4.82
N LEU A 312 14.79 -16.95 -4.86
CA LEU A 312 13.93 -16.96 -3.66
C LEU A 312 13.79 -18.38 -3.11
N THR A 313 13.52 -19.36 -3.99
CA THR A 313 13.41 -20.77 -3.60
C THR A 313 14.71 -21.27 -2.95
N ALA A 314 15.86 -20.95 -3.53
CA ALA A 314 17.16 -21.31 -2.96
C ALA A 314 17.40 -20.66 -1.58
N ALA A 315 16.98 -19.41 -1.40
CA ALA A 315 17.08 -18.73 -0.11
C ALA A 315 16.18 -19.38 0.96
N LEU A 316 14.96 -19.78 0.58
CA LEU A 316 14.04 -20.49 1.47
C LEU A 316 14.55 -21.89 1.84
N HIS A 317 15.11 -22.62 0.88
CA HIS A 317 15.76 -23.90 1.15
C HIS A 317 16.89 -23.75 2.19
N SER A 318 17.76 -22.75 1.99
CA SER A 318 18.85 -22.45 2.92
C SER A 318 18.34 -22.10 4.32
N LEU A 319 17.22 -21.37 4.42
CA LEU A 319 16.57 -21.08 5.69
C LEU A 319 16.07 -22.36 6.39
N LEU A 320 15.38 -23.25 5.68
CA LEU A 320 14.86 -24.50 6.26
C LEU A 320 15.98 -25.43 6.73
N ASP A 321 17.08 -25.52 5.96
CA ASP A 321 18.27 -26.29 6.33
C ASP A 321 18.90 -25.76 7.62
N GLU A 322 19.02 -24.44 7.75
CA GLU A 322 19.58 -23.84 8.96
C GLU A 322 18.65 -24.01 10.17
N ALA A 323 17.34 -23.90 9.96
CA ALA A 323 16.35 -24.19 11.01
C ALA A 323 16.47 -25.65 11.48
N LYS A 324 16.63 -26.60 10.54
CA LYS A 324 16.83 -28.03 10.86
C LYS A 324 18.10 -28.26 11.68
N LYS A 325 19.23 -27.63 11.31
CA LYS A 325 20.50 -27.73 12.07
C LYS A 325 20.37 -27.18 13.49
N THR A 326 19.64 -26.08 13.65
CA THR A 326 19.38 -25.43 14.94
C THR A 326 18.22 -26.05 15.71
N LYS A 327 17.63 -27.15 15.21
CA LYS A 327 16.48 -27.86 15.78
C LYS A 327 15.25 -26.96 15.98
N GLN A 328 15.10 -25.96 15.12
CA GLN A 328 13.91 -25.11 15.04
C GLN A 328 12.99 -25.65 13.94
N GLU A 329 11.77 -26.02 14.34
CA GLU A 329 10.73 -26.43 13.41
C GLU A 329 10.01 -25.18 12.89
N ILE A 330 10.19 -24.84 11.62
CA ILE A 330 9.49 -23.74 10.95
C ILE A 330 8.80 -24.25 9.68
N GLN A 331 7.79 -23.53 9.20
CA GLN A 331 7.13 -23.80 7.92
C GLN A 331 6.97 -22.52 7.09
N ILE A 332 6.67 -22.67 5.81
CA ILE A 332 6.55 -21.57 4.85
C ILE A 332 5.20 -21.63 4.16
N LEU A 333 4.43 -20.55 4.26
CA LEU A 333 3.25 -20.32 3.44
C LEU A 333 3.62 -19.31 2.36
N TRP A 334 3.54 -19.69 1.09
CA TRP A 334 3.90 -18.83 -0.03
C TRP A 334 2.74 -18.64 -0.99
N LYS A 335 2.19 -17.42 -1.04
CA LYS A 335 1.23 -17.02 -2.05
C LYS A 335 1.95 -16.51 -3.30
N MET A 336 1.70 -17.16 -4.43
CA MET A 336 2.29 -16.82 -5.74
C MET A 336 1.25 -16.27 -6.71
N ASN A 337 1.57 -15.16 -7.36
CA ASN A 337 0.72 -14.61 -8.43
C ASN A 337 0.85 -15.42 -9.73
N LYS A 338 -0.25 -15.53 -10.47
CA LYS A 338 -0.26 -16.21 -11.78
C LYS A 338 0.37 -15.31 -12.86
N PRO A 339 1.35 -15.80 -13.64
CA PRO A 339 1.77 -15.13 -14.86
C PRO A 339 0.61 -15.12 -15.88
N ALA A 340 0.41 -14.00 -16.59
CA ALA A 340 -0.52 -13.99 -17.72
C ALA A 340 -0.05 -15.01 -18.77
N GLY A 341 -0.80 -16.09 -18.99
CA GLY A 341 -0.48 -17.14 -19.98
C GLY A 341 -0.35 -18.58 -19.46
N GLY A 342 -0.67 -18.88 -18.20
CA GLY A 342 -1.05 -20.24 -17.78
C GLY A 342 0.05 -21.30 -17.63
N GLN A 343 1.34 -20.95 -17.61
CA GLN A 343 2.43 -21.92 -17.34
C GLN A 343 2.57 -22.24 -15.83
N GLU A 344 1.46 -22.63 -15.18
CA GLU A 344 1.35 -22.78 -13.73
C GLU A 344 2.00 -24.08 -13.21
N GLY A 345 1.79 -25.19 -13.92
CA GLY A 345 2.29 -26.49 -13.48
C GLY A 345 3.81 -26.59 -13.42
N GLY A 346 4.53 -25.89 -14.31
CA GLY A 346 5.99 -25.97 -14.42
C GLY A 346 6.72 -25.27 -13.26
N GLN A 347 6.24 -24.11 -12.81
CA GLN A 347 6.94 -23.34 -11.78
C GLN A 347 6.68 -23.89 -10.38
N LYS A 348 5.43 -24.24 -10.04
CA LYS A 348 5.10 -24.91 -8.77
C LYS A 348 5.83 -26.26 -8.64
N SER A 349 5.86 -27.07 -9.69
CA SER A 349 6.59 -28.36 -9.68
C SER A 349 8.10 -28.19 -9.58
N ALA A 350 8.68 -27.17 -10.23
CA ALA A 350 10.10 -26.87 -10.11
C ALA A 350 10.46 -26.46 -8.67
N ILE A 351 9.64 -25.63 -8.02
CA ILE A 351 9.85 -25.25 -6.62
C ILE A 351 9.72 -26.47 -5.71
N SER A 352 8.66 -27.28 -5.86
CA SER A 352 8.49 -28.48 -5.06
C SER A 352 9.67 -29.45 -5.21
N SER A 353 10.20 -29.60 -6.43
CA SER A 353 11.38 -30.43 -6.70
C SER A 353 12.66 -29.84 -6.08
N ALA A 354 12.82 -28.52 -6.10
CA ALA A 354 13.94 -27.86 -5.45
C ALA A 354 13.86 -27.92 -3.92
N MET A 355 12.65 -28.11 -3.36
CA MET A 355 12.35 -28.20 -1.93
C MET A 355 12.15 -29.65 -1.45
N ASN A 356 12.69 -30.63 -2.18
CA ASN A 356 12.56 -32.06 -1.89
C ASN A 356 12.83 -32.38 -0.41
N GLY A 357 12.02 -33.27 0.16
CA GLY A 357 12.03 -33.61 1.58
C GLY A 357 11.36 -32.59 2.52
N TYR A 358 11.27 -31.31 2.15
CA TYR A 358 10.44 -30.34 2.90
C TYR A 358 9.01 -30.27 2.38
N ALA A 359 8.83 -30.36 1.06
CA ALA A 359 7.51 -30.45 0.43
C ALA A 359 6.77 -31.73 0.84
N GLU A 360 7.47 -32.87 0.89
CA GLU A 360 6.91 -34.17 1.31
C GLU A 360 6.48 -34.20 2.78
N ASN A 361 7.11 -33.36 3.62
CA ASN A 361 6.78 -33.22 5.04
C ASN A 361 5.78 -32.07 5.33
N ASP A 362 5.13 -31.53 4.29
CA ASP A 362 4.16 -30.44 4.36
C ASP A 362 4.70 -29.20 5.12
N ARG A 363 6.01 -28.93 5.00
CA ARG A 363 6.68 -27.76 5.59
C ARG A 363 6.64 -26.53 4.70
N ILE A 364 6.28 -26.69 3.43
CA ILE A 364 6.08 -25.59 2.48
C ILE A 364 4.74 -25.77 1.79
N ARG A 365 3.89 -24.75 1.87
CA ARG A 365 2.59 -24.69 1.22
C ARG A 365 2.58 -23.53 0.24
N ILE A 366 2.43 -23.84 -1.04
CA ILE A 366 2.40 -22.86 -2.12
C ILE A 366 0.97 -22.77 -2.65
N VAL A 367 0.40 -21.57 -2.60
CA VAL A 367 -0.97 -21.30 -3.04
C VAL A 367 -0.98 -20.17 -4.06
N ASP A 368 -1.89 -20.24 -5.02
CA ASP A 368 -2.13 -19.17 -6.00
C ASP A 368 -3.16 -18.15 -5.51
N TRP A 369 -4.04 -18.58 -4.62
CA TRP A 369 -5.09 -17.76 -4.03
C TRP A 369 -5.21 -18.03 -2.53
N LEU A 370 -5.63 -17.02 -1.79
CA LEU A 370 -5.92 -17.12 -0.36
C LEU A 370 -7.40 -16.78 -0.18
N GLU A 371 -8.19 -17.73 0.29
CA GLU A 371 -9.59 -17.48 0.67
C GLU A 371 -9.68 -16.56 1.89
N THR A 372 -8.65 -16.60 2.74
CA THR A 372 -8.54 -15.79 3.94
C THR A 372 -7.78 -14.49 3.67
N GLU A 373 -8.28 -13.37 4.18
CA GLU A 373 -7.58 -12.09 4.05
C GLU A 373 -6.19 -12.12 4.73
N PRO A 374 -5.15 -11.49 4.15
CA PRO A 374 -3.79 -11.54 4.69
C PRO A 374 -3.66 -11.12 6.16
N ILE A 375 -4.44 -10.15 6.62
CA ILE A 375 -4.44 -9.71 8.02
C ILE A 375 -4.84 -10.83 8.99
N SER A 376 -5.81 -11.69 8.62
CA SER A 376 -6.24 -12.80 9.48
C SER A 376 -5.15 -13.86 9.61
N ILE A 377 -4.42 -14.13 8.53
CA ILE A 377 -3.25 -15.02 8.55
C ILE A 377 -2.16 -14.45 9.46
N LEU A 378 -1.87 -13.15 9.34
CA LEU A 378 -0.89 -12.46 10.19
C LEU A 378 -1.29 -12.48 11.68
N ARG A 379 -2.59 -12.43 11.98
CA ARG A 379 -3.15 -12.49 13.34
C ARG A 379 -3.31 -13.91 13.90
N SER A 380 -2.97 -14.96 13.15
CA SER A 380 -3.11 -16.36 13.58
C SER A 380 -2.13 -16.81 14.70
N GLU A 381 -1.35 -15.89 15.27
CA GLU A 381 -0.29 -16.09 16.28
C GLU A 381 0.89 -17.00 15.86
N ASN A 382 0.73 -17.79 14.80
CA ASN A 382 1.74 -18.71 14.30
C ASN A 382 2.68 -18.07 13.27
N VAL A 383 2.32 -16.92 12.70
CA VAL A 383 3.17 -16.22 11.72
C VAL A 383 4.25 -15.42 12.45
N ILE A 384 5.50 -15.81 12.26
CA ILE A 384 6.67 -15.17 12.92
C ILE A 384 7.40 -14.17 12.04
N CYS A 385 7.17 -14.21 10.72
CA CYS A 385 7.76 -13.30 9.76
C CYS A 385 6.87 -13.16 8.52
N SER A 386 6.60 -11.92 8.10
CA SER A 386 5.99 -11.58 6.82
C SER A 386 7.08 -11.22 5.81
N VAL A 387 7.19 -11.99 4.73
CA VAL A 387 7.98 -11.62 3.55
C VAL A 387 7.04 -10.93 2.57
N ASN A 388 7.23 -9.63 2.36
CA ASN A 388 6.34 -8.84 1.52
C ASN A 388 7.12 -7.92 0.58
N HIS A 389 6.43 -7.39 -0.43
CA HIS A 389 7.04 -6.53 -1.44
C HIS A 389 7.16 -5.04 -1.02
N GLY A 390 6.74 -4.68 0.19
CA GLY A 390 6.76 -3.30 0.68
C GLY A 390 5.56 -2.44 0.29
N GLY A 391 4.46 -3.02 -0.21
CA GLY A 391 3.22 -2.26 -0.41
C GLY A 391 2.63 -1.77 0.92
N ALA A 392 2.02 -0.58 0.90
CA ALA A 392 1.50 0.10 2.10
C ALA A 392 0.60 -0.79 2.97
N ASN A 393 -0.39 -1.45 2.37
CA ASN A 393 -1.29 -2.36 3.10
C ASN A 393 -0.54 -3.50 3.80
N SER A 394 0.35 -4.19 3.07
CA SER A 394 1.12 -5.31 3.65
C SER A 394 2.02 -4.85 4.81
N TYR A 395 2.59 -3.64 4.70
CA TYR A 395 3.34 -3.02 5.79
C TYR A 395 2.46 -2.76 7.02
N PHE A 396 1.32 -2.06 6.84
CA PHE A 396 0.44 -1.69 7.94
C PHE A 396 -0.27 -2.89 8.58
N GLU A 397 -0.63 -3.92 7.80
CA GLU A 397 -1.17 -5.17 8.31
C GLU A 397 -0.16 -5.90 9.20
N ALA A 398 1.09 -6.03 8.74
CA ALA A 398 2.15 -6.66 9.52
C ALA A 398 2.52 -5.86 10.78
N VAL A 399 2.56 -4.53 10.70
CA VAL A 399 2.72 -3.63 11.86
C VAL A 399 1.56 -3.81 12.85
N SER A 400 0.31 -3.81 12.37
CA SER A 400 -0.88 -3.99 13.20
C SER A 400 -0.87 -5.34 13.93
N ALA A 401 -0.41 -6.39 13.26
CA ALA A 401 -0.30 -7.74 13.84
C ALA A 401 0.95 -7.95 14.72
N GLY A 402 1.90 -7.00 14.76
CA GLY A 402 3.15 -7.15 15.50
C GLY A 402 4.08 -8.22 14.91
N VAL A 403 3.99 -8.47 13.61
CA VAL A 403 4.76 -9.50 12.90
C VAL A 403 6.03 -8.88 12.30
N ALA A 404 7.17 -9.55 12.51
CA ALA A 404 8.45 -9.13 11.92
C ALA A 404 8.41 -9.18 10.38
N GLN A 405 9.21 -8.36 9.70
CA GLN A 405 9.14 -8.22 8.24
C GLN A 405 10.47 -8.48 7.52
N VAL A 406 10.41 -9.11 6.36
CA VAL A 406 11.48 -9.06 5.34
C VAL A 406 10.87 -8.44 4.09
N VAL A 407 11.35 -7.25 3.73
CA VAL A 407 10.78 -6.51 2.61
C VAL A 407 11.64 -6.70 1.37
N LEU A 408 11.01 -7.12 0.27
CA LEU A 408 11.58 -7.24 -1.07
C LEU A 408 11.02 -6.12 -1.95
N PRO A 409 11.42 -4.86 -1.75
CA PRO A 409 10.91 -3.75 -2.54
C PRO A 409 11.25 -3.89 -4.01
N VAL A 410 10.29 -3.48 -4.85
CA VAL A 410 10.32 -3.64 -6.30
C VAL A 410 10.14 -2.33 -7.06
N TRP A 411 9.55 -1.30 -6.44
CA TRP A 411 9.33 -0.01 -7.08
C TRP A 411 8.98 1.12 -6.10
N PHE A 412 9.16 2.37 -6.51
CA PHE A 412 8.62 3.59 -5.88
C PHE A 412 8.46 3.56 -4.34
N ASP A 413 7.23 3.62 -3.86
CA ASP A 413 6.84 3.69 -2.45
C ASP A 413 7.27 2.44 -1.66
N THR A 414 7.40 1.29 -2.30
CA THR A 414 7.86 0.07 -1.64
C THR A 414 9.27 0.20 -1.05
N TYR A 415 10.14 1.00 -1.68
CA TYR A 415 11.45 1.33 -1.14
C TYR A 415 11.35 2.15 0.15
N ASP A 416 10.30 2.96 0.29
CA ASP A 416 10.07 3.78 1.47
C ASP A 416 9.63 2.93 2.66
N PHE A 417 8.68 2.02 2.45
CA PHE A 417 8.26 1.07 3.48
C PHE A 417 9.36 0.09 3.88
N ALA A 418 10.17 -0.39 2.93
CA ALA A 418 11.33 -1.23 3.23
C ALA A 418 12.31 -0.54 4.20
N ARG A 419 12.54 0.76 4.00
CA ARG A 419 13.41 1.55 4.89
C ARG A 419 12.79 1.83 6.26
N ARG A 420 11.46 1.96 6.35
CA ARG A 420 10.76 2.06 7.64
C ARG A 420 10.93 0.79 8.45
N VAL A 421 10.73 -0.36 7.83
CA VAL A 421 10.93 -1.67 8.47
C VAL A 421 12.33 -1.78 9.07
N ASP A 422 13.34 -1.40 8.28
CA ASP A 422 14.74 -1.42 8.70
C ASP A 422 15.02 -0.41 9.83
N TYR A 423 14.55 0.84 9.69
CA TYR A 423 14.73 1.92 10.67
C TYR A 423 14.08 1.62 12.02
N LEU A 424 12.85 1.11 12.00
CA LEU A 424 12.08 0.82 13.21
C LEU A 424 12.59 -0.42 13.95
N GLY A 425 13.48 -1.20 13.31
CA GLY A 425 14.02 -2.44 13.86
C GLY A 425 13.02 -3.59 13.87
N ILE A 426 11.93 -3.50 13.10
CA ILE A 426 10.87 -4.53 13.01
C ILE A 426 11.12 -5.53 11.87
N GLY A 427 12.26 -5.43 11.21
CA GLY A 427 12.61 -6.31 10.11
C GLY A 427 13.84 -5.84 9.34
N ARG A 428 14.02 -6.35 8.13
CA ARG A 428 15.14 -6.02 7.24
C ARG A 428 14.70 -5.94 5.78
N ILE A 429 15.50 -5.25 4.97
CA ILE A 429 15.38 -5.25 3.50
C ILE A 429 16.08 -6.49 2.96
N GLY A 430 15.37 -7.37 2.25
CA GLY A 430 15.87 -8.66 1.78
C GLY A 430 16.65 -8.62 0.47
N ASN A 431 16.55 -7.54 -0.31
CA ASN A 431 17.22 -7.37 -1.61
C ASN A 431 17.85 -5.98 -1.77
N ARG A 432 18.42 -5.39 -0.71
CA ARG A 432 18.94 -4.02 -0.74
C ARG A 432 19.94 -3.75 -1.88
N GLN A 433 20.81 -4.71 -2.18
CA GLN A 433 21.85 -4.61 -3.21
C GLN A 433 21.34 -4.97 -4.60
N HIS A 434 20.42 -5.94 -4.69
CA HIS A 434 19.90 -6.45 -5.96
C HIS A 434 18.54 -5.87 -6.38
N ALA A 435 17.91 -5.04 -5.55
CA ALA A 435 16.63 -4.43 -5.83
C ALA A 435 16.63 -3.73 -7.21
N PRO A 436 15.56 -3.91 -8.01
CA PRO A 436 14.29 -4.60 -7.71
C PRO A 436 14.36 -6.14 -7.81
N SER A 437 15.47 -6.70 -8.30
CA SER A 437 15.70 -8.15 -8.38
C SER A 437 16.10 -8.72 -7.02
N LEU A 438 16.49 -9.99 -6.98
CA LEU A 438 16.90 -10.67 -5.76
C LEU A 438 18.02 -11.68 -6.02
N SER A 439 18.82 -11.93 -4.99
CA SER A 439 19.89 -12.92 -4.97
C SER A 439 19.78 -13.73 -3.69
N LYS A 440 19.94 -15.06 -3.78
CA LYS A 440 19.94 -15.95 -2.62
C LYS A 440 21.05 -15.60 -1.63
N ASP A 441 22.19 -15.14 -2.13
CA ASP A 441 23.38 -14.86 -1.32
C ASP A 441 23.17 -13.61 -0.45
N GLU A 442 22.29 -12.71 -0.90
CA GLU A 442 21.80 -11.58 -0.11
C GLU A 442 20.62 -11.98 0.78
N LEU A 443 19.63 -12.69 0.24
CA LEU A 443 18.36 -12.93 0.92
C LEU A 443 18.46 -13.99 2.02
N ALA A 444 19.21 -15.08 1.82
CA ALA A 444 19.28 -16.16 2.80
C ALA A 444 19.88 -15.72 4.15
N PRO A 445 20.97 -14.93 4.21
CA PRO A 445 21.43 -14.33 5.47
C PRO A 445 20.37 -13.45 6.14
N VAL A 446 19.64 -12.63 5.38
CA VAL A 446 18.60 -11.74 5.92
C VAL A 446 17.44 -12.54 6.50
N LEU A 447 16.95 -13.56 5.79
CA LEU A 447 15.92 -14.46 6.29
C LEU A 447 16.36 -15.14 7.59
N ARG A 448 17.58 -15.66 7.66
CA ARG A 448 18.12 -16.26 8.88
C ARG A 448 18.16 -15.25 10.03
N GLN A 449 18.59 -14.02 9.78
CA GLN A 449 18.63 -12.96 10.80
C GLN A 449 17.25 -12.64 11.37
N VAL A 450 16.21 -12.58 10.53
CA VAL A 450 14.86 -12.17 10.94
C VAL A 450 14.02 -13.33 11.49
N VAL A 451 14.31 -14.57 11.07
CA VAL A 451 13.50 -15.75 11.44
C VAL A 451 14.13 -16.56 12.57
N LEU A 452 15.47 -16.71 12.59
CA LEU A 452 16.17 -17.65 13.48
C LEU A 452 17.05 -16.93 14.53
N GLY A 453 17.20 -17.59 15.67
CA GLY A 453 18.12 -17.15 16.74
C GLY A 453 17.69 -15.89 17.51
N ARG A 454 18.62 -15.36 18.31
CA ARG A 454 18.37 -14.26 19.26
C ARG A 454 18.04 -12.92 18.61
N GLU A 455 18.58 -12.66 17.42
CA GLU A 455 18.26 -11.41 16.71
C GLU A 455 16.82 -11.42 16.21
N ALA A 456 16.33 -12.58 15.73
CA ALA A 456 14.93 -12.75 15.33
C ALA A 456 13.97 -12.52 16.51
N GLU A 457 14.33 -12.99 17.72
CA GLU A 457 13.57 -12.73 18.95
C GLU A 457 13.45 -11.23 19.24
N ARG A 458 14.57 -10.48 19.19
CA ARG A 458 14.57 -9.02 19.38
C ARG A 458 13.74 -8.29 18.35
N ILE A 459 13.82 -8.70 17.08
CA ILE A 459 13.04 -8.08 16.00
C ILE A 459 11.54 -8.32 16.23
N ARG A 460 11.14 -9.53 16.64
CA ARG A 460 9.73 -9.83 16.99
C ARG A 460 9.25 -9.07 18.21
N GLU A 461 10.06 -8.97 19.26
CA GLU A 461 9.75 -8.14 20.43
C GLU A 461 9.54 -6.68 20.03
N ARG A 462 10.42 -6.14 19.17
CA ARG A 462 10.30 -4.78 18.66
C ARG A 462 9.03 -4.59 17.84
N ALA A 463 8.69 -5.53 16.96
CA ALA A 463 7.45 -5.50 16.19
C ALA A 463 6.21 -5.50 17.10
N ALA A 464 6.19 -6.33 18.14
CA ALA A 464 5.11 -6.37 19.13
C ALA A 464 5.00 -5.07 19.93
N VAL A 465 6.13 -4.44 20.31
CA VAL A 465 6.14 -3.14 21.00
C VAL A 465 5.52 -2.05 20.12
N ILE A 466 5.88 -2.00 18.84
CA ILE A 466 5.32 -1.00 17.91
C ILE A 466 3.83 -1.25 17.67
N ALA A 467 3.40 -2.50 17.52
CA ALA A 467 1.99 -2.85 17.39
C ALA A 467 1.16 -2.35 18.58
N LYS A 468 1.62 -2.64 19.80
CA LYS A 468 1.00 -2.17 21.05
C LYS A 468 0.98 -0.65 21.14
N ALA A 469 2.07 0.02 20.77
CA ALA A 469 2.14 1.49 20.76
C ALA A 469 1.14 2.09 19.76
N CYS A 470 0.97 1.49 18.58
CA CYS A 470 -0.03 1.92 17.61
C CYS A 470 -1.46 1.74 18.12
N GLN A 471 -1.73 0.67 18.88
CA GLN A 471 -3.06 0.37 19.43
C GLN A 471 -3.39 1.21 20.69
N ALA A 472 -2.40 1.73 21.40
CA ALA A 472 -2.60 2.46 22.64
C ALA A 472 -3.43 3.74 22.48
N GLY A 473 -3.44 4.33 21.28
CA GLY A 473 -4.26 5.50 20.93
C GLY A 473 -5.66 5.18 20.40
N GLY A 474 -6.01 3.90 20.25
CA GLY A 474 -7.24 3.43 19.58
C GLY A 474 -6.95 2.67 18.28
N ASP A 475 -7.96 1.99 17.73
CA ASP A 475 -7.87 1.37 16.40
C ASP A 475 -7.85 2.47 15.32
N GLY A 476 -6.89 2.41 14.39
CA GLY A 476 -6.74 3.44 13.37
C GLY A 476 -7.96 3.62 12.48
N ARG A 477 -8.72 2.54 12.24
CA ARG A 477 -9.99 2.60 11.51
C ARG A 477 -11.04 3.39 12.29
N GLU A 478 -11.09 3.23 13.61
CA GLU A 478 -11.99 3.97 14.48
C GLU A 478 -11.62 5.45 14.56
N ILE A 479 -10.32 5.77 14.65
CA ILE A 479 -9.81 7.16 14.65
C ILE A 479 -10.13 7.83 13.31
N ALA A 480 -9.90 7.15 12.18
CA ALA A 480 -10.24 7.65 10.86
C ALA A 480 -11.74 7.91 10.71
N THR A 481 -12.56 7.00 11.22
CA THR A 481 -14.02 7.15 11.24
C THR A 481 -14.43 8.36 12.08
N GLN A 482 -13.89 8.50 13.29
CA GLN A 482 -14.18 9.63 14.16
C GLN A 482 -13.83 10.97 13.50
N ALA A 483 -12.67 11.07 12.84
CA ALA A 483 -12.28 12.27 12.13
C ALA A 483 -13.23 12.62 10.96
N ILE A 484 -13.79 11.62 10.27
CA ILE A 484 -14.80 11.82 9.23
C ILE A 484 -16.12 12.32 9.82
N LEU A 485 -16.51 11.83 11.00
CA LEU A 485 -17.73 12.27 11.68
C LEU A 485 -17.59 13.70 12.24
N GLU A 486 -16.43 14.05 12.78
CA GLU A 486 -16.12 15.43 13.20
C GLU A 486 -16.20 16.38 12.02
N LEU A 487 -15.62 15.99 10.88
CA LEU A 487 -15.74 16.75 9.65
C LEU A 487 -17.20 16.98 9.27
N LEU A 488 -18.09 15.99 9.39
CA LEU A 488 -19.52 16.17 9.12
C LEU A 488 -20.15 17.18 10.08
N ALA A 489 -19.88 17.06 11.39
CA ALA A 489 -20.45 17.91 12.44
C ALA A 489 -19.99 19.38 12.38
N ASP A 490 -18.76 19.65 11.95
CA ASP A 490 -18.19 21.01 11.84
C ASP A 490 -18.86 21.91 10.77
N GLY A 491 -20.01 21.49 10.21
CA GLY A 491 -20.81 22.24 9.25
C GLY A 491 -22.22 22.60 9.69
N GLU A 492 -22.62 22.27 10.93
CA GLU A 492 -23.75 22.92 11.61
C GLU A 492 -23.29 24.22 12.28
#